data_AF-K9WJH6-F1
#
_entry.id   AF-K9WJH6-F1
#
_cell.length_a   1.000
_cell.length_b   1.000
_cell.length_c   1.000
_cell.angle_alpha   90.00
_cell.angle_beta   90.00
_cell.angle_gamma   90.00
#
_symmetry.space_group_name_H-M   'P 1'
#
loop_
_entity.id
_entity.type
_entity.pdbx_description
1 polymer ?
#
loop_
_entity_poly.entity_id
_entity_poly.type
_entity_poly.pdbx_seq_one_letter_code
_entity_poly.pdbx_strand_id
1 'polypeptide(L)'
;MINKKLSHLPKTLAMGLTVVGVYSHLPLPTQATTAPTPSTLSVVSTASSAAKTQPSFLRFQLAQTPGQLASRSAGAPFKTTPLLKDRGAPAPGKRVGGASRGSCPRASKNLTALVPVIPTLPTDSVLGLTFAEHPTLWFYVPYSLTATRPVEFILLDDKGTELYRTLLSESGTAPGVMGFKIPETVAPLAVNKRYKWYLTVFCDANERSDFRSVDGWVQRVALDPKLQQTLEHANPQQKAVLYTQAGVWHEAVTTLAQMHRQNPNNAILQQQWQELMQLIDLGAIAPEPITSMLTPKKSAPD
;
A
#
# COMPACT_ATOMS: atom_id res chain seq x y z
N MET A 1 -28.32 64.67 -2.72
CA MET A 1 -27.99 65.45 -1.50
C MET A 1 -27.53 64.41 -0.47
N ILE A 2 -26.32 64.29 0.06
CA ILE A 2 -25.13 65.14 0.32
C ILE A 2 -23.93 64.15 0.33
N ASN A 3 -22.97 64.24 -0.59
CA ASN A 3 -21.58 64.73 -0.46
C ASN A 3 -20.63 64.07 0.59
N LYS A 4 -19.62 63.36 0.04
CA LYS A 4 -18.14 63.54 0.19
C LYS A 4 -17.44 63.23 1.53
N LYS A 5 -16.48 62.29 1.50
CA LYS A 5 -15.03 62.60 1.72
C LYS A 5 -14.07 61.46 1.32
N LEU A 6 -13.09 61.84 0.48
CA LEU A 6 -11.82 61.16 0.20
C LEU A 6 -10.76 61.56 1.24
N SER A 7 -9.80 60.67 1.52
CA SER A 7 -8.38 60.99 1.83
C SER A 7 -7.60 59.66 1.93
N HIS A 8 -6.79 59.28 0.94
CA HIS A 8 -5.36 59.59 0.75
C HIS A 8 -4.37 58.72 1.55
N LEU A 9 -3.56 57.96 0.79
CA LEU A 9 -2.32 57.24 1.11
C LEU A 9 -1.22 58.14 1.74
N PRO A 10 -0.14 57.54 2.27
CA PRO A 10 1.10 57.46 1.47
C PRO A 10 1.83 56.10 1.49
N LYS A 11 2.57 55.89 0.40
CA LYS A 11 3.58 54.86 0.13
C LYS A 11 4.90 55.18 0.83
N THR A 12 5.68 54.16 1.21
CA THR A 12 7.17 53.99 1.20
C THR A 12 7.51 52.83 2.15
N LEU A 13 8.52 51.96 2.01
CA LEU A 13 9.85 52.07 1.40
C LEU A 13 10.39 50.65 1.08
N ALA A 14 11.17 50.53 0.02
CA ALA A 14 11.92 49.34 -0.34
C ALA A 14 13.20 49.19 0.51
N MET A 15 13.63 47.96 0.77
CA MET A 15 15.05 47.66 1.02
C MET A 15 15.36 46.29 0.43
N GLY A 16 16.13 46.31 -0.66
CA GLY A 16 16.78 45.12 -1.21
C GLY A 16 18.03 44.80 -0.39
N LEU A 17 18.31 43.51 -0.24
CA LEU A 17 19.64 43.03 0.11
C LEU A 17 20.04 41.99 -0.95
N THR A 18 20.86 42.44 -1.89
CA THR A 18 21.70 41.62 -2.76
C THR A 18 22.87 41.11 -1.92
N VAL A 19 22.99 39.79 -1.77
CA VAL A 19 24.23 39.17 -1.33
C VAL A 19 24.93 38.61 -2.55
N VAL A 20 26.02 39.28 -2.92
CA VAL A 20 27.02 38.83 -3.89
C VAL A 20 28.14 38.16 -3.11
N GLY A 21 28.61 37.02 -3.61
CA GLY A 21 29.92 36.47 -3.25
C GLY A 21 29.87 34.96 -2.98
N VAL A 22 30.84 34.14 -3.38
CA VAL A 22 32.08 34.31 -4.16
C VAL A 22 32.34 32.90 -4.75
N TYR A 23 32.75 32.84 -6.01
CA TYR A 23 33.28 31.63 -6.64
C TYR A 23 34.62 31.25 -6.02
N SER A 24 34.76 30.00 -5.56
CA SER A 24 36.06 29.38 -5.27
C SER A 24 36.15 28.08 -6.05
N HIS A 25 37.01 28.10 -7.07
CA HIS A 25 37.38 26.94 -7.88
C HIS A 25 38.56 26.17 -7.26
N LEU A 26 38.52 24.82 -7.45
CA LEU A 26 39.64 23.86 -7.57
C LEU A 26 40.40 23.45 -6.28
N PRO A 27 41.13 22.30 -6.25
CA PRO A 27 41.34 21.28 -7.31
C PRO A 27 41.05 19.82 -6.90
N LEU A 28 40.94 18.96 -7.93
CA LEU A 28 41.16 17.50 -7.85
C LEU A 28 42.60 17.18 -7.40
N PRO A 29 42.82 15.97 -6.83
CA PRO A 29 44.01 15.20 -7.12
C PRO A 29 43.69 14.01 -8.02
N THR A 30 44.45 14.01 -9.11
CA THR A 30 44.74 12.95 -10.07
C THR A 30 45.53 11.78 -9.46
N GLN A 31 45.43 10.65 -10.19
CA GLN A 31 46.39 9.54 -10.29
C GLN A 31 46.46 8.54 -9.14
N ALA A 32 46.80 7.27 -9.34
CA ALA A 32 46.87 6.36 -10.49
C ALA A 32 47.48 5.05 -9.93
N THR A 33 47.19 3.92 -10.60
CA THR A 33 48.06 2.71 -10.63
C THR A 33 48.22 1.97 -9.27
N THR A 34 48.27 0.65 -9.13
CA THR A 34 48.82 -0.46 -9.89
C THR A 34 48.19 -1.75 -9.34
N ALA A 35 47.77 -2.66 -10.22
CA ALA A 35 47.70 -4.08 -9.92
C ALA A 35 49.11 -4.66 -9.74
N PRO A 36 49.25 -5.78 -9.01
CA PRO A 36 49.98 -6.89 -9.59
C PRO A 36 49.30 -8.24 -9.35
N THR A 37 49.07 -8.97 -10.43
CA THR A 37 49.21 -10.43 -10.47
C THR A 37 50.67 -10.80 -10.22
N PRO A 38 50.94 -11.99 -9.66
CA PRO A 38 51.52 -13.01 -10.52
C PRO A 38 51.07 -14.46 -10.22
N SER A 39 50.99 -15.20 -11.33
CA SER A 39 51.58 -16.53 -11.54
C SER A 39 51.09 -17.75 -10.74
N THR A 40 50.25 -18.51 -11.45
CA THR A 40 50.45 -19.94 -11.82
C THR A 40 51.58 -20.71 -11.11
N LEU A 41 51.20 -21.79 -10.44
CA LEU A 41 52.02 -22.99 -10.30
C LEU A 41 51.20 -24.22 -10.71
N SER A 42 51.59 -24.79 -11.83
CA SER A 42 51.19 -26.13 -12.27
C SER A 42 51.97 -27.17 -11.46
N VAL A 43 51.28 -28.17 -10.92
CA VAL A 43 51.92 -29.41 -10.47
C VAL A 43 51.27 -30.57 -11.21
N VAL A 44 52.06 -31.14 -12.12
CA VAL A 44 51.86 -32.45 -12.72
C VAL A 44 52.35 -33.49 -11.71
N SER A 45 51.58 -34.53 -11.43
CA SER A 45 52.16 -35.82 -11.04
C SER A 45 51.22 -36.99 -11.33
N THR A 46 51.62 -37.75 -12.35
CA THR A 46 51.72 -39.21 -12.42
C THR A 46 50.54 -40.08 -11.96
N ALA A 47 49.98 -40.79 -12.93
CA ALA A 47 49.16 -41.99 -12.77
C ALA A 47 49.94 -43.12 -12.06
N SER A 48 49.21 -43.93 -11.27
CA SER A 48 49.60 -45.31 -10.97
C SER A 48 48.35 -46.19 -10.90
N SER A 49 48.43 -47.29 -11.63
CA SER A 49 47.41 -48.31 -11.83
C SER A 49 47.37 -49.28 -10.64
N ALA A 50 46.17 -49.60 -10.16
CA ALA A 50 45.93 -50.87 -9.48
C ALA A 50 44.49 -51.33 -9.73
N ALA A 51 44.36 -52.34 -10.58
CA ALA A 51 43.13 -53.08 -10.80
C ALA A 51 42.75 -53.88 -9.55
N LYS A 52 41.47 -53.82 -9.15
CA LYS A 52 40.82 -54.85 -8.32
C LYS A 52 39.34 -54.96 -8.69
N THR A 53 38.92 -56.21 -8.76
CA THR A 53 37.73 -56.79 -9.37
C THR A 53 36.51 -56.74 -8.45
N GLN A 54 35.35 -56.28 -8.99
CA GLN A 54 33.93 -56.58 -8.64
C GLN A 54 33.42 -56.33 -7.19
N PRO A 55 32.09 -56.15 -6.95
CA PRO A 55 30.96 -56.54 -7.80
C PRO A 55 29.97 -55.41 -8.16
N SER A 56 29.22 -55.72 -9.21
CA SER A 56 28.03 -55.06 -9.73
C SER A 56 26.96 -54.86 -8.66
N PHE A 57 26.80 -53.62 -8.22
CA PHE A 57 25.56 -53.14 -7.62
C PHE A 57 24.87 -52.23 -8.63
N LEU A 58 23.69 -52.63 -9.08
CA LEU A 58 22.74 -51.78 -9.80
C LEU A 58 22.43 -50.54 -8.94
N ARG A 59 23.16 -49.44 -9.15
CA ARG A 59 22.73 -48.13 -8.69
C ARG A 59 21.63 -47.65 -9.64
N PHE A 60 20.38 -47.81 -9.23
CA PHE A 60 19.32 -46.95 -9.71
C PHE A 60 19.63 -45.52 -9.23
N GLN A 61 20.35 -44.75 -10.04
CA GLN A 61 20.36 -43.30 -9.92
C GLN A 61 18.98 -42.81 -10.38
N LEU A 62 18.08 -42.59 -9.42
CA LEU A 62 17.00 -41.63 -9.60
C LEU A 62 17.67 -40.27 -9.81
N ALA A 63 17.87 -39.90 -11.07
CA ALA A 63 18.08 -38.52 -11.45
C ALA A 63 16.87 -37.74 -10.92
N GLN A 64 17.04 -37.05 -9.79
CA GLN A 64 16.06 -36.10 -9.32
C GLN A 64 16.18 -34.88 -10.23
N THR A 65 15.31 -34.84 -11.24
CA THR A 65 15.14 -33.71 -12.14
C THR A 65 14.83 -32.47 -11.29
N PRO A 66 15.63 -31.40 -11.35
CA PRO A 66 15.31 -30.15 -10.67
C PRO A 66 14.17 -29.47 -11.45
N GLY A 67 12.93 -29.88 -11.17
CA GLY A 67 11.76 -29.37 -11.88
C GLY A 67 10.42 -29.58 -11.19
N GLN A 68 10.35 -30.31 -10.08
CA GLN A 68 9.06 -30.67 -9.45
C GLN A 68 8.63 -29.82 -8.24
N LEU A 69 9.35 -28.74 -7.90
CA LEU A 69 8.92 -27.84 -6.80
C LEU A 69 8.01 -26.69 -7.24
N ALA A 70 7.80 -26.47 -8.55
CA ALA A 70 7.05 -25.30 -9.04
C ALA A 70 5.51 -25.46 -9.11
N SER A 71 4.96 -26.66 -8.88
CA SER A 71 3.53 -26.93 -9.18
C SER A 71 2.59 -27.03 -7.97
N ARG A 72 3.07 -26.80 -6.74
CA ARG A 72 2.22 -26.94 -5.52
C ARG A 72 1.71 -25.63 -4.91
N SER A 73 1.99 -24.49 -5.53
CA SER A 73 1.76 -23.20 -4.88
C SER A 73 0.41 -22.54 -5.18
N ALA A 74 -0.40 -23.08 -6.08
CA ALA A 74 -1.67 -22.47 -6.48
C ALA A 74 -2.79 -22.57 -5.42
N GLY A 75 -2.51 -23.18 -4.26
CA GLY A 75 -3.51 -23.40 -3.21
C GLY A 75 -2.97 -23.29 -1.78
N ALA A 76 -1.91 -22.52 -1.55
CA ALA A 76 -1.46 -22.26 -0.17
C ALA A 76 -2.49 -21.35 0.53
N PRO A 77 -3.15 -21.82 1.61
CA PRO A 77 -4.18 -21.03 2.29
C PRO A 77 -3.56 -19.80 2.94
N PHE A 78 -4.30 -18.69 2.98
CA PHE A 78 -3.91 -17.53 3.77
C PHE A 78 -3.89 -17.91 5.26
N LYS A 79 -2.71 -17.89 5.89
CA LYS A 79 -2.55 -18.18 7.32
C LYS A 79 -2.84 -16.92 8.15
N THR A 80 -3.54 -17.11 9.27
CA THR A 80 -4.12 -16.08 10.15
C THR A 80 -3.12 -15.27 10.99
N THR A 81 -1.86 -15.71 11.11
CA THR A 81 -1.16 -15.53 12.39
C THR A 81 -0.18 -14.33 12.54
N PRO A 82 0.09 -13.46 11.55
CA PRO A 82 0.82 -12.22 11.81
C PRO A 82 0.04 -10.90 11.60
N LEU A 83 -1.17 -10.94 11.02
CA LEU A 83 -1.95 -9.72 10.71
C LEU A 83 -2.50 -9.03 11.97
N LEU A 84 -2.82 -9.81 13.02
CA LEU A 84 -3.57 -9.34 14.19
C LEU A 84 -2.73 -9.28 15.47
N LYS A 85 -1.39 -9.34 15.36
CA LYS A 85 -0.54 -9.16 16.55
C LYS A 85 -0.58 -7.70 17.00
N ASP A 86 -0.69 -7.48 18.31
CA ASP A 86 -0.51 -6.15 18.89
C ASP A 86 0.95 -5.68 18.64
N ARG A 87 1.10 -4.71 17.74
CA ARG A 87 2.38 -4.09 17.36
C ARG A 87 2.53 -2.71 18.00
N GLY A 88 2.03 -2.56 19.24
CA GLY A 88 1.88 -1.26 19.89
C GLY A 88 0.90 -0.41 19.11
N ALA A 89 -0.31 -0.94 18.89
CA ALA A 89 -1.27 -0.35 17.96
C ALA A 89 -1.55 1.13 18.31
N PRO A 90 -1.76 1.99 17.30
CA PRO A 90 -2.02 3.41 17.51
C PRO A 90 -3.38 3.65 18.18
N ALA A 91 -3.73 4.93 18.36
CA ALA A 91 -5.04 5.33 18.85
C ALA A 91 -6.18 4.69 18.03
N PRO A 92 -7.39 4.56 18.60
CA PRO A 92 -8.51 3.88 17.96
C PRO A 92 -8.86 4.43 16.57
N GLY A 93 -9.44 3.57 15.75
CA GLY A 93 -10.00 3.92 14.45
C GLY A 93 -11.39 3.33 14.27
N LYS A 94 -12.16 3.87 13.34
CA LYS A 94 -13.49 3.39 12.99
C LYS A 94 -13.47 2.68 11.64
N ARG A 95 -13.46 1.34 11.67
CA ARG A 95 -13.44 0.54 10.43
C ARG A 95 -14.77 0.58 9.67
N VAL A 96 -15.88 0.64 10.39
CA VAL A 96 -17.23 0.57 9.83
C VAL A 96 -17.98 1.87 10.15
N GLY A 97 -18.51 2.51 9.11
CA GLY A 97 -19.36 3.69 9.25
C GLY A 97 -20.62 3.38 10.04
N GLY A 98 -21.12 4.37 10.78
CA GLY A 98 -22.35 4.23 11.57
C GLY A 98 -23.57 3.92 10.70
N ALA A 99 -24.58 3.30 11.32
CA ALA A 99 -25.87 3.07 10.68
C ALA A 99 -26.52 4.38 10.19
N SER A 100 -27.30 4.30 9.12
CA SER A 100 -27.84 5.50 8.48
C SER A 100 -28.86 6.23 9.35
N ARG A 101 -28.53 7.47 9.74
CA ARG A 101 -29.46 8.54 10.09
C ARG A 101 -29.23 9.68 9.10
N GLY A 102 -30.27 10.36 8.61
CA GLY A 102 -30.15 11.39 7.57
C GLY A 102 -30.54 10.94 6.16
N SER A 103 -30.05 11.67 5.16
CA SER A 103 -30.38 11.63 3.73
C SER A 103 -29.62 10.59 2.90
N CYS A 104 -28.58 9.95 3.46
CA CYS A 104 -27.88 8.88 2.73
C CYS A 104 -28.86 7.78 2.28
N PRO A 105 -28.76 7.28 1.05
CA PRO A 105 -29.58 6.17 0.60
C PRO A 105 -29.49 4.98 1.55
N ARG A 106 -30.60 4.25 1.69
CA ARG A 106 -30.58 2.98 2.41
C ARG A 106 -29.69 2.00 1.65
N ALA A 107 -28.73 1.43 2.36
CA ALA A 107 -27.85 0.38 1.87
C ALA A 107 -27.92 -0.82 2.82
N SER A 108 -27.75 -2.03 2.29
CA SER A 108 -27.74 -3.28 3.06
C SER A 108 -26.47 -3.45 3.89
N LYS A 109 -25.40 -2.73 3.53
CA LYS A 109 -24.08 -2.76 4.15
C LYS A 109 -23.59 -1.33 4.39
N ASN A 110 -22.75 -1.15 5.40
CA ASN A 110 -22.18 0.15 5.74
C ASN A 110 -20.88 0.42 4.99
N LEU A 111 -20.52 1.70 4.85
CA LEU A 111 -19.16 2.11 4.46
C LEU A 111 -18.15 1.38 5.34
N THR A 112 -17.20 0.67 4.73
CA THR A 112 -16.28 -0.19 5.48
C THR A 112 -14.87 -0.08 4.92
N ALA A 113 -13.87 0.17 5.76
CA ALA A 113 -12.47 0.06 5.36
C ALA A 113 -12.03 -1.41 5.35
N LEU A 114 -11.44 -1.87 4.25
CA LEU A 114 -10.86 -3.21 4.13
C LEU A 114 -9.46 -3.18 4.75
N VAL A 115 -9.43 -3.12 6.07
CA VAL A 115 -8.22 -3.05 6.91
C VAL A 115 -8.42 -3.94 8.14
N PRO A 116 -7.38 -4.63 8.65
CA PRO A 116 -7.48 -5.40 9.87
C PRO A 116 -7.85 -4.51 11.07
N VAL A 117 -8.60 -5.10 12.01
CA VAL A 117 -8.80 -4.54 13.34
C VAL A 117 -7.87 -5.29 14.27
N ILE A 118 -6.95 -4.57 14.90
CA ILE A 118 -6.06 -5.11 15.92
C ILE A 118 -6.76 -4.91 17.26
N PRO A 119 -7.13 -5.99 17.97
CA PRO A 119 -7.71 -5.87 19.29
C PRO A 119 -6.67 -5.27 20.23
N THR A 120 -6.99 -4.11 20.79
CA THR A 120 -6.17 -3.45 21.81
C THR A 120 -7.05 -3.06 23.00
N LEU A 121 -6.49 -3.11 24.21
CA LEU A 121 -7.18 -2.65 25.40
C LEU A 121 -6.87 -1.15 25.60
N PRO A 122 -7.86 -0.28 25.87
CA PRO A 122 -9.30 -0.53 26.07
C PRO A 122 -10.16 -0.50 24.79
N THR A 123 -9.55 -0.28 23.63
CA THR A 123 -10.24 0.02 22.36
C THR A 123 -9.47 -0.53 21.18
N ASP A 124 -10.19 -1.05 20.19
CA ASP A 124 -9.64 -1.60 18.96
C ASP A 124 -8.95 -0.55 18.06
N SER A 125 -7.86 -0.95 17.42
CA SER A 125 -7.13 -0.12 16.45
C SER A 125 -7.37 -0.61 15.02
N VAL A 126 -7.61 0.30 14.08
CA VAL A 126 -7.66 0.02 12.65
C VAL A 126 -6.31 0.36 12.05
N LEU A 127 -5.51 -0.66 11.70
CA LEU A 127 -4.14 -0.46 11.22
C LEU A 127 -3.80 -1.44 10.09
N GLY A 128 -3.26 -0.90 9.00
CA GLY A 128 -2.61 -1.68 7.94
C GLY A 128 -1.14 -1.33 7.78
N LEU A 129 -0.32 -2.34 7.48
CA LEU A 129 1.10 -2.15 7.18
C LEU A 129 1.35 -2.12 5.68
N THR A 130 2.38 -1.38 5.28
CA THR A 130 2.82 -1.28 3.89
C THR A 130 4.33 -1.19 3.76
N PHE A 131 4.89 -1.64 2.64
CA PHE A 131 6.24 -1.33 2.19
C PHE A 131 6.28 -0.10 1.27
N ALA A 132 5.17 0.17 0.58
CA ALA A 132 5.06 1.23 -0.42
C ALA A 132 5.23 2.63 0.18
N GLU A 133 5.89 3.49 -0.60
CA GLU A 133 6.02 4.92 -0.34
C GLU A 133 4.67 5.64 -0.40
N HIS A 134 3.80 5.11 -1.27
CA HIS A 134 2.46 5.62 -1.57
C HIS A 134 1.50 4.41 -1.62
N PRO A 135 0.98 3.91 -0.50
CA PRO A 135 0.11 2.73 -0.51
C PRO A 135 -1.23 2.97 -1.21
N THR A 136 -1.88 1.88 -1.61
CA THR A 136 -3.32 1.88 -1.93
C THR A 136 -4.10 1.40 -0.71
N LEU A 137 -5.08 2.19 -0.30
CA LEU A 137 -6.04 1.87 0.76
C LEU A 137 -7.35 1.39 0.12
N TRP A 138 -8.02 0.39 0.70
CA TRP A 138 -9.21 -0.21 0.09
C TRP A 138 -10.44 -0.06 0.98
N PHE A 139 -11.58 0.21 0.35
CA PHE A 139 -12.84 0.52 1.01
C PHE A 139 -14.00 -0.13 0.26
N TYR A 140 -15.00 -0.59 0.99
CA TYR A 140 -16.31 -0.87 0.45
C TYR A 140 -17.19 0.36 0.62
N VAL A 141 -17.62 0.92 -0.51
CA VAL A 141 -18.48 2.10 -0.59
C VAL A 141 -19.87 1.66 -1.07
N PRO A 142 -20.91 1.71 -0.21
CA PRO A 142 -22.23 1.17 -0.54
C PRO A 142 -23.10 2.13 -1.36
N TYR A 143 -22.54 3.24 -1.84
CA TYR A 143 -23.28 4.31 -2.51
C TYR A 143 -22.69 4.58 -3.90
N SER A 144 -23.57 4.88 -4.85
CA SER A 144 -23.11 5.48 -6.10
C SER A 144 -22.55 6.87 -5.80
N LEU A 145 -21.37 7.17 -6.33
CA LEU A 145 -20.75 8.48 -6.20
C LEU A 145 -21.27 9.41 -7.30
N THR A 146 -21.61 10.62 -6.88
CA THR A 146 -22.16 11.67 -7.74
C THR A 146 -21.56 13.02 -7.35
N ALA A 147 -21.73 14.04 -8.19
CA ALA A 147 -21.38 15.42 -7.82
C ALA A 147 -22.03 15.89 -6.51
N THR A 148 -23.22 15.37 -6.19
CA THR A 148 -23.96 15.64 -4.94
C THR A 148 -23.64 14.69 -3.80
N ARG A 149 -22.84 13.65 -4.05
CA ARG A 149 -22.39 12.65 -3.07
C ARG A 149 -20.88 12.42 -3.18
N PRO A 150 -20.07 13.45 -2.89
CA PRO A 150 -18.64 13.35 -3.03
C PRO A 150 -17.99 12.53 -1.91
N VAL A 151 -16.78 12.05 -2.17
CA VAL A 151 -15.91 11.37 -1.20
C VAL A 151 -14.74 12.26 -0.85
N GLU A 152 -14.58 12.59 0.43
CA GLU A 152 -13.38 13.24 0.93
C GLU A 152 -12.39 12.21 1.46
N PHE A 153 -11.12 12.39 1.11
CA PHE A 153 -10.02 11.65 1.69
C PHE A 153 -9.03 12.62 2.32
N ILE A 154 -8.62 12.33 3.56
CA ILE A 154 -7.63 13.12 4.32
C ILE A 154 -6.53 12.18 4.80
N LEU A 155 -5.28 12.62 4.68
CA LEU A 155 -4.11 11.97 5.27
C LEU A 155 -3.42 12.95 6.23
N LEU A 156 -3.17 12.48 7.44
CA LEU A 156 -2.47 13.21 8.49
C LEU A 156 -1.18 12.47 8.89
N ASP A 157 -0.18 13.20 9.39
CA ASP A 157 0.93 12.60 10.11
C ASP A 157 0.51 12.12 11.52
N ASP A 158 1.46 11.56 12.27
CA ASP A 158 1.25 11.08 13.65
C ASP A 158 1.00 12.19 14.67
N LYS A 159 1.21 13.45 14.31
CA LYS A 159 0.94 14.65 15.11
C LYS A 159 -0.39 15.31 14.76
N GLY A 160 -1.10 14.80 13.76
CA GLY A 160 -2.37 15.36 13.26
C GLY A 160 -2.20 16.47 12.23
N THR A 161 -1.00 16.71 11.71
CA THR A 161 -0.76 17.66 10.62
C THR A 161 -1.34 17.12 9.33
N GLU A 162 -2.16 17.89 8.63
CA GLU A 162 -2.69 17.52 7.32
C GLU A 162 -1.57 17.50 6.27
N LEU A 163 -1.35 16.32 5.68
CA LEU A 163 -0.40 16.11 4.59
C LEU A 163 -1.08 16.14 3.23
N TYR A 164 -2.36 15.74 3.19
CA TYR A 164 -3.13 15.67 1.96
C TYR A 164 -4.63 15.68 2.26
N ARG A 165 -5.38 16.39 1.42
CA ARG A 165 -6.84 16.38 1.39
C ARG A 165 -7.31 16.45 -0.05
N THR A 166 -8.36 15.71 -0.37
CA THR A 166 -9.02 15.79 -1.67
C THR A 166 -10.50 15.52 -1.53
N LEU A 167 -11.29 16.12 -2.42
CA LEU A 167 -12.71 15.83 -2.60
C LEU A 167 -12.92 15.22 -3.99
N LEU A 168 -13.48 14.01 -4.03
CA LEU A 168 -13.79 13.27 -5.25
C LEU A 168 -15.28 13.38 -5.52
N SER A 169 -15.65 14.18 -6.50
CA SER A 169 -17.05 14.44 -6.88
C SER A 169 -17.41 13.76 -8.21
N GLU A 170 -16.70 12.70 -8.59
CA GLU A 170 -16.91 12.05 -9.89
C GLU A 170 -18.29 11.43 -9.97
N SER A 171 -19.00 11.77 -11.04
CA SER A 171 -20.33 11.26 -11.34
C SER A 171 -20.25 9.90 -12.02
N GLY A 172 -20.94 8.90 -11.45
CA GLY A 172 -21.18 7.61 -12.12
C GLY A 172 -20.35 6.44 -11.62
N THR A 173 -19.63 6.58 -10.50
CA THR A 173 -19.00 5.42 -9.85
C THR A 173 -20.07 4.58 -9.15
N ALA A 174 -20.27 3.33 -9.59
CA ALA A 174 -21.19 2.40 -8.96
C ALA A 174 -20.71 1.95 -7.56
N PRO A 175 -21.62 1.54 -6.65
CA PRO A 175 -21.25 0.96 -5.36
C PRO A 175 -20.30 -0.24 -5.52
N GLY A 176 -19.42 -0.45 -4.55
CA GLY A 176 -18.52 -1.60 -4.55
C GLY A 176 -17.23 -1.39 -3.77
N VAL A 177 -16.30 -2.33 -3.94
CA VAL A 177 -14.96 -2.27 -3.39
C VAL A 177 -14.07 -1.40 -4.28
N MET A 178 -13.48 -0.37 -3.70
CA MET A 178 -12.70 0.66 -4.38
C MET A 178 -11.36 0.88 -3.68
N GLY A 179 -10.31 1.14 -4.47
CA GLY A 179 -8.98 1.45 -3.96
C GLY A 179 -8.65 2.94 -4.08
N PHE A 180 -8.11 3.56 -3.05
CA PHE A 180 -7.57 4.93 -3.09
C PHE A 180 -6.04 4.85 -3.01
N LYS A 181 -5.35 5.24 -4.09
CA LYS A 181 -3.88 5.32 -4.12
C LYS A 181 -3.47 6.69 -3.57
N ILE A 182 -2.63 6.71 -2.54
CA ILE A 182 -2.02 7.97 -2.08
C ILE A 182 -1.23 8.57 -3.25
N PRO A 183 -1.45 9.83 -3.64
CA PRO A 183 -0.76 10.43 -4.78
C PRO A 183 0.74 10.62 -4.54
N GLU A 184 1.51 10.59 -5.62
CA GLU A 184 2.96 10.90 -5.61
C GLU A 184 3.26 12.38 -5.34
N THR A 185 2.24 13.25 -5.35
CA THR A 185 2.38 14.66 -4.93
C THR A 185 2.53 14.82 -3.41
N VAL A 186 2.15 13.81 -2.64
CA VAL A 186 2.43 13.75 -1.20
C VAL A 186 3.88 13.31 -1.02
N ALA A 187 4.58 13.79 0.00
CA ALA A 187 5.91 13.26 0.31
C ALA A 187 5.82 11.73 0.58
N PRO A 188 6.81 10.93 0.12
CA PRO A 188 6.89 9.50 0.44
C PRO A 188 6.66 9.23 1.92
N LEU A 189 5.77 8.28 2.24
CA LEU A 189 5.59 7.85 3.63
C LEU A 189 6.94 7.34 4.16
N ALA A 190 7.35 7.80 5.34
CA ALA A 190 8.62 7.41 5.92
C ALA A 190 8.51 6.03 6.57
N VAL A 191 9.58 5.24 6.43
CA VAL A 191 9.69 3.93 7.08
C VAL A 191 9.61 4.10 8.61
N ASN A 192 8.89 3.19 9.26
CA ASN A 192 8.58 3.17 10.68
C ASN A 192 7.76 4.37 11.19
N LYS A 193 7.10 5.13 10.30
CA LYS A 193 6.14 6.16 10.68
C LYS A 193 4.70 5.75 10.39
N ARG A 194 3.80 6.25 11.23
CA ARG A 194 2.35 6.07 11.12
C ARG A 194 1.70 7.32 10.57
N TYR A 195 0.64 7.11 9.82
CA TYR A 195 -0.16 8.15 9.21
C TYR A 195 -1.62 7.82 9.43
N LYS A 196 -2.40 8.82 9.83
CA LYS A 196 -3.83 8.66 10.02
C LYS A 196 -4.56 9.01 8.74
N TRP A 197 -5.52 8.20 8.33
CA TRP A 197 -6.36 8.49 7.18
C TRP A 197 -7.83 8.56 7.58
N TYR A 198 -8.58 9.37 6.85
CA TYR A 198 -10.03 9.46 6.94
C TYR A 198 -10.61 9.31 5.54
N LEU A 199 -11.68 8.55 5.41
CA LEU A 199 -12.52 8.54 4.22
C LEU A 199 -13.96 8.84 4.61
N THR A 200 -14.51 9.89 4.01
CA THR A 200 -15.84 10.41 4.31
C THR A 200 -16.66 10.47 3.03
N VAL A 201 -17.84 9.86 3.03
CA VAL A 201 -18.84 10.01 1.98
C VAL A 201 -19.92 10.97 2.48
N PHE A 202 -20.08 12.11 1.82
CA PHE A 202 -21.16 13.05 2.13
C PHE A 202 -22.45 12.58 1.49
N CYS A 203 -23.55 12.57 2.23
CA CYS A 203 -24.85 12.11 1.73
C CYS A 203 -25.52 13.14 0.82
N ASP A 204 -25.34 14.42 1.16
CA ASP A 204 -25.70 15.61 0.39
C ASP A 204 -24.50 16.59 0.41
N ALA A 205 -24.07 17.05 -0.76
CA ALA A 205 -22.96 17.99 -0.89
C ALA A 205 -23.22 19.35 -0.21
N ASN A 206 -24.47 19.73 -0.02
CA ASN A 206 -24.87 20.99 0.64
C ASN A 206 -25.03 20.83 2.16
N GLU A 207 -25.21 19.59 2.65
CA GLU A 207 -25.35 19.29 4.07
C GLU A 207 -24.13 18.54 4.61
N ARG A 208 -23.09 19.29 4.98
CA ARG A 208 -21.82 18.71 5.47
C ARG A 208 -21.93 17.96 6.79
N SER A 209 -23.04 18.10 7.53
CA SER A 209 -23.29 17.35 8.76
C SER A 209 -23.78 15.92 8.51
N ASP A 210 -24.29 15.62 7.32
CA ASP A 210 -24.77 14.27 6.99
C ASP A 210 -23.74 13.53 6.14
N PHE A 211 -22.94 12.70 6.81
CA PHE A 211 -21.89 11.92 6.18
C PHE A 211 -21.77 10.54 6.81
N ARG A 212 -21.08 9.65 6.09
CA ARG A 212 -20.56 8.39 6.63
C ARG A 212 -19.05 8.43 6.53
N SER A 213 -18.37 8.11 7.62
CA SER A 213 -16.91 8.09 7.63
C SER A 213 -16.36 6.84 8.24
N VAL A 214 -15.15 6.50 7.80
CA VAL A 214 -14.26 5.47 8.35
C VAL A 214 -12.87 6.09 8.51
N ASP A 215 -12.13 5.64 9.50
CA ASP A 215 -10.78 6.12 9.78
C ASP A 215 -9.89 5.02 10.35
N GLY A 216 -8.60 5.20 10.19
CA GLY A 216 -7.60 4.27 10.66
C GLY A 216 -6.20 4.75 10.35
N TRP A 217 -5.26 3.82 10.44
CA TRP A 217 -3.86 4.10 10.33
C TRP A 217 -3.22 3.27 9.23
N VAL A 218 -2.19 3.85 8.62
CA VAL A 218 -1.24 3.13 7.78
C VAL A 218 0.16 3.35 8.33
N GLN A 219 0.95 2.29 8.40
CA GLN A 219 2.36 2.37 8.80
C GLN A 219 3.24 1.79 7.69
N ARG A 220 4.21 2.58 7.22
CA ARG A 220 5.24 2.05 6.34
C ARG A 220 6.28 1.31 7.17
N VAL A 221 6.64 0.11 6.78
CA VAL A 221 7.67 -0.72 7.42
C VAL A 221 8.79 -1.02 6.43
N ALA A 222 9.98 -1.37 6.95
CA ALA A 222 11.10 -1.75 6.11
C ALA A 222 10.83 -3.12 5.47
N LEU A 223 11.22 -3.28 4.20
CA LEU A 223 11.22 -4.58 3.53
C LEU A 223 12.41 -5.41 4.03
N ASP A 224 12.15 -6.59 4.56
CA ASP A 224 13.20 -7.55 4.94
C ASP A 224 13.90 -8.07 3.67
N PRO A 225 15.25 -8.01 3.58
CA PRO A 225 15.99 -8.49 2.40
C PRO A 225 15.73 -9.96 2.03
N LYS A 226 15.49 -10.84 2.99
CA LYS A 226 15.15 -12.25 2.74
C LYS A 226 13.75 -12.37 2.12
N LEU A 227 12.81 -11.57 2.61
CA LEU A 227 11.47 -11.50 2.02
C LEU A 227 11.56 -10.94 0.60
N GLN A 228 12.36 -9.90 0.36
CA GLN A 228 12.59 -9.34 -0.97
C GLN A 228 13.07 -10.40 -1.97
N GLN A 229 14.11 -11.17 -1.62
CA GLN A 229 14.62 -12.25 -2.49
C GLN A 229 13.52 -13.30 -2.80
N THR A 230 12.69 -13.62 -1.81
CA THR A 230 11.57 -14.56 -2.01
C THR A 230 10.52 -13.98 -2.94
N LEU A 231 10.21 -12.68 -2.81
CA LEU A 231 9.22 -11.97 -3.63
C LEU A 231 9.68 -11.83 -5.10
N GLU A 232 10.98 -11.72 -5.36
CA GLU A 232 11.52 -11.59 -6.73
C GLU A 232 11.21 -12.81 -7.61
N HIS A 233 11.13 -14.00 -7.00
CA HIS A 233 10.82 -15.26 -7.70
C HIS A 233 9.35 -15.68 -7.59
N ALA A 234 8.53 -14.91 -6.88
CA ALA A 234 7.13 -15.22 -6.64
C ALA A 234 6.23 -14.65 -7.75
N ASN A 235 5.27 -15.46 -8.22
CA ASN A 235 4.17 -14.97 -9.05
C ASN A 235 3.20 -14.09 -8.22
N PRO A 236 2.28 -13.34 -8.85
CA PRO A 236 1.39 -12.44 -8.14
C PRO A 236 0.53 -13.08 -7.03
N GLN A 237 0.03 -14.30 -7.21
CA GLN A 237 -0.72 -15.02 -6.17
C GLN A 237 0.18 -15.40 -4.98
N GLN A 238 1.39 -15.90 -5.26
CA GLN A 238 2.40 -16.19 -4.25
C GLN A 238 2.78 -14.93 -3.46
N LYS A 239 2.95 -13.80 -4.15
CA LYS A 239 3.23 -12.51 -3.51
C LYS A 239 2.12 -12.12 -2.54
N ALA A 240 0.85 -12.23 -2.93
CA ALA A 240 -0.27 -11.94 -2.04
C ALA A 240 -0.22 -12.79 -0.75
N VAL A 241 0.07 -14.08 -0.86
CA VAL A 241 0.22 -14.97 0.30
C VAL A 241 1.41 -14.58 1.17
N LEU A 242 2.58 -14.29 0.56
CA LEU A 242 3.79 -13.87 1.27
C LEU A 242 3.59 -12.54 2.01
N TYR A 243 2.90 -11.56 1.41
CA TYR A 243 2.56 -10.30 2.06
C TYR A 243 1.65 -10.51 3.27
N THR A 244 0.62 -11.35 3.14
CA THR A 244 -0.25 -11.72 4.27
C THR A 244 0.55 -12.38 5.39
N GLN A 245 1.50 -13.28 5.07
CA GLN A 245 2.39 -13.93 6.04
C GLN A 245 3.39 -12.97 6.70
N ALA A 246 3.79 -11.89 6.01
CA ALA A 246 4.60 -10.82 6.59
C ALA A 246 3.76 -9.84 7.44
N GLY A 247 2.43 -9.92 7.36
CA GLY A 247 1.50 -8.98 7.97
C GLY A 247 1.39 -7.65 7.22
N VAL A 248 1.81 -7.61 5.95
CA VAL A 248 1.87 -6.42 5.11
C VAL A 248 0.58 -6.33 4.30
N TRP A 249 -0.44 -5.80 4.97
CA TRP A 249 -1.82 -5.88 4.51
C TRP A 249 -2.07 -5.18 3.17
N HIS A 250 -1.57 -3.94 3.00
CA HIS A 250 -1.93 -3.12 1.84
C HIS A 250 -1.45 -3.72 0.53
N GLU A 251 -0.27 -4.34 0.52
CA GLU A 251 0.30 -5.06 -0.60
C GLU A 251 -0.51 -6.33 -0.90
N ALA A 252 -0.90 -7.09 0.13
CA ALA A 252 -1.70 -8.30 -0.03
C ALA A 252 -3.06 -8.01 -0.68
N VAL A 253 -3.83 -7.10 -0.08
CA VAL A 253 -5.18 -6.75 -0.57
C VAL A 253 -5.12 -6.10 -1.95
N THR A 254 -4.14 -5.23 -2.21
CA THR A 254 -3.99 -4.58 -3.52
C THR A 254 -3.65 -5.58 -4.61
N THR A 255 -2.70 -6.48 -4.35
CA THR A 255 -2.29 -7.51 -5.33
C THR A 255 -3.48 -8.39 -5.71
N LEU A 256 -4.24 -8.86 -4.72
CA LEU A 256 -5.37 -9.75 -4.95
C LEU A 256 -6.56 -9.03 -5.61
N ALA A 257 -6.90 -7.82 -5.16
CA ALA A 257 -7.96 -7.03 -5.75
C ALA A 257 -7.69 -6.69 -7.23
N GLN A 258 -6.43 -6.40 -7.59
CA GLN A 258 -6.03 -6.16 -8.98
C GLN A 258 -6.19 -7.40 -9.84
N MET A 259 -5.70 -8.56 -9.39
CA MET A 259 -5.87 -9.83 -10.10
C MET A 259 -7.35 -10.20 -10.28
N HIS A 260 -8.14 -10.06 -9.22
CA HIS A 260 -9.58 -10.35 -9.24
C HIS A 260 -10.32 -9.42 -10.20
N ARG A 261 -9.99 -8.12 -10.22
CA ARG A 261 -10.61 -7.17 -11.16
C ARG A 261 -10.26 -7.45 -12.63
N GLN A 262 -9.05 -7.94 -12.89
CA GLN A 262 -8.61 -8.33 -14.24
C GLN A 262 -9.22 -9.65 -14.69
N ASN A 263 -9.59 -10.54 -13.75
CA ASN A 263 -10.10 -11.88 -14.03
C ASN A 263 -11.33 -12.20 -13.15
N PRO A 264 -12.44 -11.45 -13.29
CA PRO A 264 -13.57 -11.50 -12.35
C PRO A 264 -14.28 -12.86 -12.30
N ASN A 265 -14.14 -13.69 -13.34
CA ASN A 265 -14.74 -15.03 -13.44
C ASN A 265 -13.80 -16.16 -12.99
N ASN A 266 -12.60 -15.84 -12.49
CA ASN A 266 -11.66 -16.85 -12.03
C ASN A 266 -12.04 -17.31 -10.61
N ALA A 267 -12.56 -18.54 -10.51
CA ALA A 267 -13.02 -19.13 -9.27
C ALA A 267 -11.94 -19.20 -8.18
N ILE A 268 -10.67 -19.42 -8.55
CA ILE A 268 -9.55 -19.46 -7.60
C ILE A 268 -9.34 -18.07 -6.99
N LEU A 269 -9.38 -17.01 -7.80
CA LEU A 269 -9.23 -15.63 -7.32
C LEU A 269 -10.43 -15.19 -6.47
N GLN A 270 -11.65 -15.61 -6.82
CA GLN A 270 -12.84 -15.37 -6.00
C GLN A 270 -12.72 -16.03 -4.62
N GLN A 271 -12.30 -17.29 -4.58
CA GLN A 271 -12.07 -18.00 -3.33
C GLN A 271 -10.97 -17.34 -2.50
N GLN A 272 -9.83 -17.01 -3.12
CA GLN A 272 -8.73 -16.33 -2.43
C GLN A 272 -9.17 -14.97 -1.86
N TRP A 273 -9.98 -14.21 -2.62
CA TRP A 273 -10.54 -12.94 -2.14
C TRP A 273 -11.47 -13.13 -0.95
N GLN A 274 -12.36 -14.13 -1.01
CA GLN A 274 -13.23 -14.51 0.09
C GLN A 274 -12.44 -14.88 1.34
N GLU A 275 -11.40 -15.72 1.20
CA GLU A 275 -10.53 -16.12 2.30
C GLU A 275 -9.81 -14.91 2.92
N LEU A 276 -9.22 -14.03 2.09
CA LEU A 276 -8.54 -12.83 2.58
C LEU A 276 -9.47 -11.90 3.36
N MET A 277 -10.70 -11.69 2.87
CA MET A 277 -11.69 -10.88 3.59
C MET A 277 -12.17 -11.56 4.87
N GLN A 278 -12.30 -12.89 4.88
CA GLN A 278 -12.67 -13.66 6.07
C GLN A 278 -11.63 -13.53 7.17
N LEU A 279 -10.33 -13.43 6.84
CA LEU A 279 -9.25 -13.24 7.83
C LEU A 279 -9.40 -11.99 8.70
N ILE A 280 -10.15 -10.99 8.23
CA ILE A 280 -10.39 -9.74 8.95
C ILE A 280 -11.88 -9.55 9.26
N ASP A 281 -12.66 -10.63 9.27
CA ASP A 281 -14.11 -10.64 9.55
C ASP A 281 -14.95 -9.81 8.56
N LEU A 282 -14.47 -9.64 7.32
CA LEU A 282 -15.17 -8.95 6.24
C LEU A 282 -15.68 -9.89 5.15
N GLY A 283 -15.85 -11.19 5.47
CA GLY A 283 -16.32 -12.19 4.50
C GLY A 283 -17.65 -11.83 3.82
N ALA A 284 -18.53 -11.08 4.49
CA ALA A 284 -19.78 -10.60 3.90
C ALA A 284 -19.59 -9.50 2.82
N ILE A 285 -18.44 -8.82 2.79
CA ILE A 285 -18.10 -7.81 1.77
C ILE A 285 -17.54 -8.47 0.50
N ALA A 286 -16.90 -9.64 0.62
CA ALA A 286 -16.20 -10.28 -0.49
C ALA A 286 -17.03 -10.49 -1.78
N PRO A 287 -18.35 -10.78 -1.74
CA PRO A 287 -19.17 -10.90 -2.95
C PRO A 287 -19.45 -9.58 -3.68
N GLU A 288 -19.15 -8.43 -3.08
CA GLU A 288 -19.40 -7.11 -3.70
C GLU A 288 -18.42 -6.87 -4.86
N PRO A 289 -18.86 -6.16 -5.93
CA PRO A 289 -18.01 -5.94 -7.09
C PRO A 289 -16.78 -5.09 -6.74
N ILE A 290 -15.62 -5.45 -7.28
CA ILE A 290 -14.41 -4.62 -7.24
C ILE A 290 -14.46 -3.69 -8.45
N THR A 291 -14.89 -2.44 -8.26
CA THR A 291 -15.27 -1.56 -9.36
C THR A 291 -14.07 -0.83 -9.97
N SER A 292 -13.46 0.10 -9.24
CA SER A 292 -12.34 0.90 -9.76
C SER A 292 -11.51 1.56 -8.65
N MET A 293 -10.48 2.29 -9.06
CA MET A 293 -9.69 3.16 -8.19
C MET A 293 -10.40 4.50 -8.01
N LEU A 294 -10.43 5.01 -6.79
CA LEU A 294 -10.74 6.39 -6.46
C LEU A 294 -9.54 7.26 -6.86
N THR A 295 -9.65 7.97 -7.98
CA THR A 295 -8.57 8.82 -8.49
C THR A 295 -8.91 10.29 -8.30
N PRO A 296 -8.08 11.05 -7.54
CA PRO A 296 -8.14 12.51 -7.57
C PRO A 296 -7.85 13.01 -8.98
N LYS A 297 -8.73 13.83 -9.55
CA LYS A 297 -8.36 14.60 -10.73
C LYS A 297 -7.32 15.64 -10.31
N LYS A 298 -6.26 15.77 -11.09
CA LYS A 298 -5.40 16.96 -11.06
C LYS A 298 -6.32 18.17 -11.29
N SER A 299 -6.45 19.05 -10.30
CA SER A 299 -7.07 20.35 -10.55
C SER A 299 -6.28 21.01 -11.69
N ALA A 300 -6.99 21.47 -12.72
CA ALA A 300 -6.36 22.38 -13.66
C ALA A 300 -5.83 23.57 -12.85
N PRO A 301 -4.61 24.06 -13.12
CA PRO A 301 -4.19 25.32 -12.52
C PRO A 301 -5.17 26.40 -13.00
N ASP A 302 -5.79 27.09 -12.04
CA ASP A 302 -6.55 28.32 -12.29
C ASP A 302 -5.64 29.40 -12.92
#